data_AF-A0A945DWE7-F1
#
_entry.id   AF-A0A945DWE7-F1
#
_cell.length_a   1.000
_cell.length_b   1.000
_cell.length_c   1.000
_cell.angle_alpha   90.00
_cell.angle_beta   90.00
_cell.angle_gamma   90.00
#
_symmetry.space_group_name_H-M   'P 1'
#
loop_
_entity.id
_entity.type
_entity.pdbx_description
1 polymer ?
#
loop_
_entity_poly.entity_id
_entity_poly.type
_entity_poly.pdbx_seq_one_letter_code
_entity_poly.pdbx_strand_id
1 'polypeptide(L)'
;TGFGCEDSHHALHDFAWTPDGDLVFRESIFHHSQVETPYGPVRQQNSGWFRFEPKRHRLTAFGTHQSTNPWGVTFDDWGQHMASYPIYAQAFHSLDPAYPAQHPRPVGLRAYSGTCGQEFVDFPNWPEEMQGGFVKVRYKPTNRVEFHRWNESEFGYDEEYVSNIIFSRNLSFIPVDLRYGPDGAMYVCDWYNPVKGHAQYSLRDKRRDRVSGRIFRIMPKGAKPQKMPRIDGAPIGQLLDILKRREYRYRYWAKRELRERDHPEAKAAIDSWVAKLDPTDPRHRHHQIEAVWTYRGIDATNTQLLIELLECDNHHARAAATHQFRYWHDQFDNGPALLRKLANDPSGLVRMEAAIAASYIGTPAALDALLDTIKHPNIGHLSYAIRTALGSRMIEPLWKGNADFIAEHPELAVFMTAFNLRQKMSPNKRYSAKDAQFDSQKNLKVVKISAVKERMLYDITQFEVLVGQPVRIDFTNPDATAHNIVIVMPGASEEVGLAANEMAKDPKEAQRGQYVPKSKKVLHATRMIAPLSATALRFTAPKKPGDYPYICTFPGHWIIMKGVMVVK
;
A
#
# COMPACT_ATOMS: atom_id res chain seq x y z
N THR A 1 -26.33 -6.74 -17.68
CA THR A 1 -25.96 -5.87 -16.55
C THR A 1 -25.53 -6.77 -15.41
N GLY A 2 -24.69 -6.31 -14.50
CA GLY A 2 -24.16 -7.10 -13.39
C GLY A 2 -22.64 -6.99 -13.26
N PHE A 3 -22.10 -7.74 -12.28
CA PHE A 3 -20.66 -7.86 -12.10
C PHE A 3 -20.04 -8.77 -13.17
N GLY A 4 -18.77 -8.53 -13.48
CA GLY A 4 -18.00 -9.35 -14.42
C GLY A 4 -18.00 -10.84 -14.04
N CYS A 5 -18.08 -11.70 -15.04
CA CYS A 5 -18.09 -13.16 -14.88
C CYS A 5 -17.28 -13.88 -15.98
N GLU A 6 -16.47 -13.13 -16.73
CA GLU A 6 -15.75 -13.61 -17.92
C GLU A 6 -14.59 -14.55 -17.57
N ASP A 7 -14.07 -14.43 -16.34
CA ASP A 7 -13.00 -15.27 -15.84
C ASP A 7 -13.35 -15.91 -14.48
N SER A 8 -13.02 -17.21 -14.35
CA SER A 8 -13.30 -17.99 -13.14
C SER A 8 -12.26 -17.81 -12.02
N HIS A 9 -11.13 -17.16 -12.29
CA HIS A 9 -10.01 -17.03 -11.36
C HIS A 9 -9.97 -15.67 -10.64
N HIS A 10 -10.44 -14.62 -11.30
CA HIS A 10 -10.34 -13.21 -10.92
C HIS A 10 -11.69 -12.61 -10.47
N ALA A 11 -12.62 -13.48 -10.09
CA ALA A 11 -13.99 -13.14 -9.70
C ALA A 11 -14.09 -12.16 -8.52
N LEU A 12 -15.28 -11.58 -8.34
CA LEU A 12 -15.61 -10.70 -7.22
C LEU A 12 -15.27 -11.35 -5.87
N HIS A 13 -14.47 -10.68 -5.04
CA HIS A 13 -13.95 -11.25 -3.79
C HIS A 13 -13.60 -10.15 -2.75
N ASP A 14 -13.00 -10.57 -1.63
CA ASP A 14 -12.55 -9.71 -0.52
C ASP A 14 -13.64 -8.83 0.11
N PHE A 15 -14.84 -9.39 0.28
CA PHE A 15 -15.93 -8.75 1.00
C PHE A 15 -15.54 -8.44 2.44
N ALA A 16 -15.50 -7.16 2.79
CA ALA A 16 -15.19 -6.69 4.15
C ALA A 16 -16.03 -5.46 4.50
N TRP A 17 -16.53 -5.40 5.73
CA TRP A 17 -17.09 -4.16 6.26
C TRP A 17 -15.95 -3.19 6.60
N THR A 18 -16.04 -1.96 6.13
CA THR A 18 -15.15 -0.87 6.53
C THR A 18 -15.43 -0.46 7.99
N PRO A 19 -14.49 0.22 8.66
CA PRO A 19 -14.70 0.70 10.02
C PRO A 19 -15.96 1.56 10.19
N ASP A 20 -16.34 2.29 9.14
CA ASP A 20 -17.46 3.23 9.07
C ASP A 20 -18.77 2.61 8.53
N GLY A 21 -18.76 1.31 8.20
CA GLY A 21 -19.99 0.53 8.03
C GLY A 21 -20.43 0.23 6.60
N ASP A 22 -19.63 0.55 5.60
CA ASP A 22 -19.89 0.18 4.20
C ASP A 22 -19.26 -1.16 3.84
N LEU A 23 -19.82 -1.84 2.83
CA LEU A 23 -19.27 -3.10 2.34
C LEU A 23 -18.32 -2.81 1.18
N VAL A 24 -17.03 -3.09 1.36
CA VAL A 24 -16.04 -3.03 0.28
C VAL A 24 -15.74 -4.42 -0.26
N PHE A 25 -15.50 -4.48 -1.56
CA PHE A 25 -15.13 -5.70 -2.29
C PHE A 25 -14.49 -5.28 -3.62
N ARG A 26 -13.94 -6.23 -4.37
CA ARG A 26 -13.27 -5.91 -5.64
C ARG A 26 -13.32 -7.04 -6.66
N GLU A 27 -13.02 -6.65 -7.89
CA GLU A 27 -12.71 -7.55 -9.00
C GLU A 27 -11.27 -7.37 -9.47
N SER A 28 -10.82 -8.33 -10.26
CA SER A 28 -9.44 -8.44 -10.74
C SER A 28 -9.37 -8.31 -12.27
N ILE A 29 -8.22 -8.60 -12.88
CA ILE A 29 -8.04 -8.48 -14.33
C ILE A 29 -9.03 -9.37 -15.12
N PHE A 30 -9.32 -8.99 -16.37
CA PHE A 30 -10.24 -9.67 -17.31
C PHE A 30 -11.74 -9.42 -17.11
N HIS A 31 -12.15 -8.90 -15.95
CA HIS A 31 -13.55 -8.65 -15.65
C HIS A 31 -13.99 -7.28 -16.15
N HIS A 32 -15.23 -7.19 -16.63
CA HIS A 32 -15.89 -5.94 -17.01
C HIS A 32 -17.27 -5.85 -16.35
N SER A 33 -17.34 -5.14 -15.23
CA SER A 33 -18.61 -4.91 -14.53
C SER A 33 -19.43 -3.78 -15.14
N GLN A 34 -20.74 -4.00 -15.25
CA GLN A 34 -21.74 -3.10 -15.83
C GLN A 34 -23.03 -3.15 -14.99
N VAL A 35 -23.00 -2.57 -13.79
CA VAL A 35 -24.08 -2.66 -12.80
C VAL A 35 -25.04 -1.48 -12.94
N GLU A 36 -26.32 -1.75 -13.12
CA GLU A 36 -27.36 -0.71 -13.08
C GLU A 36 -27.80 -0.47 -11.63
N THR A 37 -27.88 0.81 -11.23
CA THR A 37 -28.31 1.20 -9.88
C THR A 37 -29.35 2.33 -9.95
N PRO A 38 -30.10 2.60 -8.86
CA PRO A 38 -30.99 3.77 -8.80
C PRO A 38 -30.28 5.12 -9.04
N TYR A 39 -28.95 5.16 -8.88
CA TYR A 39 -28.12 6.35 -9.08
C TYR A 39 -27.43 6.38 -10.46
N GLY A 40 -27.82 5.47 -11.36
CA GLY A 40 -27.21 5.30 -12.67
C GLY A 40 -26.20 4.14 -12.74
N PRO A 41 -25.60 3.93 -13.92
CA PRO A 41 -24.72 2.80 -14.17
C PRO A 41 -23.35 2.96 -13.47
N VAL A 42 -22.91 1.89 -12.82
CA VAL A 42 -21.58 1.76 -12.23
C VAL A 42 -20.78 0.76 -13.07
N ARG A 43 -19.64 1.23 -13.60
CA ARG A 43 -18.80 0.46 -14.52
C ARG A 43 -17.42 0.26 -13.94
N GLN A 44 -16.84 -0.90 -14.20
CA GLN A 44 -15.45 -1.20 -13.87
C GLN A 44 -14.85 -2.14 -14.92
N GLN A 45 -13.54 -2.13 -15.08
CA GLN A 45 -12.83 -3.06 -15.92
C GLN A 45 -11.41 -3.33 -15.43
N ASN A 46 -10.92 -4.55 -15.63
CA ASN A 46 -9.52 -4.90 -15.43
C ASN A 46 -8.96 -4.49 -14.05
N SER A 47 -9.73 -4.82 -13.00
CA SER A 47 -9.48 -4.53 -11.59
C SER A 47 -9.83 -3.13 -11.10
N GLY A 48 -10.61 -3.13 -10.01
CA GLY A 48 -11.03 -1.95 -9.26
C GLY A 48 -11.81 -2.37 -8.01
N TRP A 49 -12.06 -1.40 -7.14
CA TRP A 49 -12.83 -1.62 -5.92
C TRP A 49 -14.27 -1.14 -6.09
N PHE A 50 -15.14 -1.75 -5.31
CA PHE A 50 -16.50 -1.33 -5.09
C PHE A 50 -16.73 -1.04 -3.62
N ARG A 51 -17.53 -0.01 -3.34
CA ARG A 51 -18.08 0.32 -2.02
C ARG A 51 -19.58 0.34 -2.13
N PHE A 52 -20.25 -0.46 -1.31
CA PHE A 52 -21.70 -0.55 -1.24
C PHE A 52 -22.19 -0.02 0.11
N GLU A 53 -23.05 1.01 0.05
CA GLU A 53 -23.76 1.59 1.18
C GLU A 53 -25.11 0.87 1.32
N PRO A 54 -25.31 -0.04 2.30
CA PRO A 54 -26.46 -0.93 2.31
C PRO A 54 -27.80 -0.20 2.40
N LYS A 55 -27.90 0.82 3.25
CA LYS A 55 -29.17 1.52 3.50
C LYS A 55 -29.57 2.45 2.34
N ARG A 56 -28.60 3.07 1.68
CA ARG A 56 -28.83 3.91 0.49
C ARG A 56 -28.92 3.12 -0.81
N HIS A 57 -28.57 1.84 -0.80
CA HIS A 57 -28.41 1.01 -2.00
C HIS A 57 -27.45 1.65 -3.03
N ARG A 58 -26.45 2.38 -2.54
CA ARG A 58 -25.51 3.12 -3.39
C ARG A 58 -24.26 2.28 -3.60
N LEU A 59 -23.93 2.03 -4.86
CA LEU A 59 -22.71 1.38 -5.28
C LEU A 59 -21.76 2.42 -5.88
N THR A 60 -20.51 2.43 -5.43
CA THR A 60 -19.47 3.32 -5.95
C THR A 60 -18.26 2.50 -6.39
N ALA A 61 -17.80 2.70 -7.63
CA ALA A 61 -16.53 2.16 -8.12
C ALA A 61 -15.40 3.19 -7.87
N PHE A 62 -14.23 2.69 -7.44
CA PHE A 62 -13.08 3.52 -7.12
C PHE A 62 -11.75 2.73 -7.25
N GLY A 63 -10.64 3.46 -7.29
CA GLY A 63 -9.29 2.87 -7.25
C GLY A 63 -8.90 1.99 -8.43
N THR A 64 -9.57 2.13 -9.58
CA THR A 64 -9.32 1.30 -10.76
C THR A 64 -7.89 1.44 -11.27
N HIS A 65 -7.23 0.31 -11.49
CA HIS A 65 -5.94 0.28 -12.18
C HIS A 65 -5.68 -1.16 -12.61
N GLN A 66 -4.86 -1.33 -13.65
CA GLN A 66 -4.47 -2.66 -14.09
C GLN A 66 -3.68 -3.40 -12.99
N SER A 67 -4.38 -4.31 -12.32
CA SER A 67 -3.86 -5.20 -11.29
C SER A 67 -4.27 -6.63 -11.62
N THR A 68 -3.38 -7.59 -11.43
CA THR A 68 -3.61 -8.95 -11.91
C THR A 68 -4.59 -9.70 -11.02
N ASN A 69 -4.19 -10.00 -9.78
CA ASN A 69 -5.01 -10.77 -8.85
C ASN A 69 -4.70 -10.35 -7.42
N PRO A 70 -5.17 -9.17 -7.00
CA PRO A 70 -4.91 -8.67 -5.67
C PRO A 70 -5.78 -9.41 -4.63
N TRP A 71 -5.26 -9.68 -3.43
CA TRP A 71 -6.01 -10.33 -2.33
C TRP A 71 -5.74 -9.70 -0.97
N GLY A 72 -6.59 -10.03 0.00
CA GLY A 72 -6.41 -9.72 1.41
C GLY A 72 -6.87 -8.30 1.70
N VAL A 73 -7.77 -8.18 2.67
CA VAL A 73 -8.30 -6.90 3.16
C VAL A 73 -8.34 -6.94 4.68
N THR A 74 -7.77 -5.90 5.29
CA THR A 74 -7.91 -5.61 6.71
C THR A 74 -7.71 -4.11 6.94
N PHE A 75 -8.03 -3.66 8.15
CA PHE A 75 -7.84 -2.28 8.58
C PHE A 75 -6.97 -2.26 9.84
N ASP A 76 -6.11 -1.26 9.95
CA ASP A 76 -5.38 -1.03 11.20
C ASP A 76 -6.27 -0.35 12.24
N ASP A 77 -5.69 -0.02 13.40
CA ASP A 77 -6.41 0.56 14.54
C ASP A 77 -7.12 1.89 14.19
N TRP A 78 -6.58 2.64 13.23
CA TRP A 78 -7.07 3.94 12.74
C TRP A 78 -7.84 3.84 11.43
N GLY A 79 -8.20 2.63 11.00
CA GLY A 79 -9.04 2.40 9.83
C GLY A 79 -8.31 2.52 8.50
N GLN A 80 -6.97 2.51 8.50
CA GLN A 80 -6.19 2.53 7.27
C GLN A 80 -6.37 1.22 6.51
N HIS A 81 -6.83 1.30 5.25
CA HIS A 81 -7.06 0.11 4.43
C HIS A 81 -5.73 -0.54 4.00
N MET A 82 -5.49 -1.76 4.48
CA MET A 82 -4.39 -2.61 4.07
C MET A 82 -4.89 -3.69 3.09
N ALA A 83 -4.25 -3.79 1.93
CA ALA A 83 -4.37 -4.92 1.00
C ALA A 83 -2.99 -5.37 0.55
N SER A 84 -2.85 -6.57 -0.03
CA SER A 84 -1.53 -7.07 -0.45
C SER A 84 -1.09 -6.63 -1.85
N TYR A 85 -2.00 -6.10 -2.66
CA TYR A 85 -1.71 -5.60 -4.00
C TYR A 85 -2.70 -4.49 -4.34
N PRO A 86 -2.28 -3.22 -4.27
CA PRO A 86 -1.02 -2.72 -3.69
C PRO A 86 -0.98 -2.85 -2.16
N ILE A 87 0.22 -2.84 -1.58
CA ILE A 87 0.41 -2.60 -0.13
C ILE A 87 -0.04 -1.18 0.19
N TYR A 88 -0.78 -1.04 1.30
CA TYR A 88 -1.44 0.19 1.72
C TYR A 88 -2.45 0.68 0.67
N ALA A 89 -3.57 -0.06 0.57
CA ALA A 89 -4.64 0.22 -0.36
C ALA A 89 -5.37 1.54 -0.08
N GLN A 90 -5.19 2.14 1.11
CA GLN A 90 -5.77 3.43 1.45
C GLN A 90 -5.47 4.52 0.41
N ALA A 91 -4.25 4.56 -0.13
CA ALA A 91 -3.83 5.52 -1.15
C ALA A 91 -4.54 5.37 -2.52
N PHE A 92 -5.39 4.35 -2.66
CA PHE A 92 -6.10 3.98 -3.89
C PHE A 92 -7.60 4.26 -3.78
N HIS A 93 -8.04 5.09 -2.83
CA HIS A 93 -9.46 5.35 -2.59
C HIS A 93 -10.07 6.46 -3.45
N SER A 94 -9.28 7.14 -4.29
CA SER A 94 -9.77 8.15 -5.23
C SER A 94 -10.83 7.58 -6.17
N LEU A 95 -11.82 8.39 -6.54
CA LEU A 95 -12.82 8.00 -7.54
C LEU A 95 -12.18 7.72 -8.90
N ASP A 96 -12.75 6.76 -9.61
CA ASP A 96 -12.28 6.36 -10.94
C ASP A 96 -12.32 7.52 -11.94
N PRO A 97 -11.43 7.54 -12.95
CA PRO A 97 -11.57 8.39 -14.13
C PRO A 97 -12.87 8.05 -14.89
N ALA A 98 -13.22 8.86 -15.88
CA ALA A 98 -14.35 8.54 -16.76
C ALA A 98 -14.09 7.20 -17.49
N TYR A 99 -15.01 6.24 -17.34
CA TYR A 99 -14.94 4.95 -18.03
C TYR A 99 -14.88 5.17 -19.56
N PRO A 100 -14.01 4.45 -20.31
CA PRO A 100 -13.22 3.28 -19.93
C PRO A 100 -11.79 3.58 -19.47
N ALA A 101 -11.43 4.82 -19.12
CA ALA A 101 -10.09 5.08 -18.60
C ALA A 101 -9.87 4.34 -17.25
N GLN A 102 -8.60 4.11 -16.90
CA GLN A 102 -8.20 3.63 -15.57
C GLN A 102 -7.10 4.52 -14.99
N HIS A 103 -6.89 4.48 -13.66
CA HIS A 103 -5.75 5.17 -13.08
C HIS A 103 -4.42 4.61 -13.59
N PRO A 104 -3.34 5.42 -13.60
CA PRO A 104 -2.02 4.93 -13.96
C PRO A 104 -1.58 3.78 -13.05
N ARG A 105 -0.65 2.97 -13.56
CA ARG A 105 -0.06 1.87 -12.79
C ARG A 105 0.65 2.42 -11.53
N PRO A 106 0.53 1.76 -10.36
CA PRO A 106 1.23 2.18 -9.14
C PRO A 106 2.70 1.78 -9.15
N VAL A 107 3.48 2.49 -9.97
CA VAL A 107 4.91 2.26 -10.15
C VAL A 107 5.69 2.71 -8.90
N GLY A 108 6.68 1.91 -8.50
CA GLY A 108 7.45 2.15 -7.27
C GLY A 108 6.77 1.70 -5.97
N LEU A 109 5.47 1.40 -6.00
CA LEU A 109 4.74 0.89 -4.83
C LEU A 109 4.86 -0.62 -4.72
N ARG A 110 4.93 -1.09 -3.47
CA ARG A 110 5.08 -2.50 -3.13
C ARG A 110 3.77 -3.22 -3.36
N ALA A 111 3.84 -4.40 -3.97
CA ALA A 111 2.67 -5.23 -4.26
C ALA A 111 3.10 -6.69 -4.37
N TYR A 112 2.25 -7.61 -3.89
CA TYR A 112 2.53 -9.05 -3.88
C TYR A 112 1.44 -9.84 -4.58
N SER A 113 1.84 -10.73 -5.47
CA SER A 113 0.96 -11.81 -5.93
C SER A 113 1.04 -13.00 -4.97
N GLY A 114 0.00 -13.83 -4.95
CA GLY A 114 0.03 -15.12 -4.23
C GLY A 114 -0.15 -15.01 -2.71
N THR A 115 -0.54 -13.83 -2.23
CA THR A 115 -1.08 -13.58 -0.89
C THR A 115 -2.58 -13.83 -0.89
N CYS A 116 -3.16 -14.09 0.28
CA CYS A 116 -4.61 -14.18 0.46
C CYS A 116 -5.04 -13.41 1.73
N GLY A 117 -5.79 -14.03 2.65
CA GLY A 117 -6.22 -13.41 3.91
C GLY A 117 -5.10 -12.83 4.78
N GLN A 118 -5.48 -11.85 5.58
CA GLN A 118 -4.58 -11.08 6.43
C GLN A 118 -5.35 -10.40 7.57
N GLU A 119 -4.68 -10.21 8.70
CA GLU A 119 -5.26 -9.53 9.87
C GLU A 119 -4.22 -8.93 10.81
N PHE A 120 -4.55 -7.82 11.44
CA PHE A 120 -3.71 -7.19 12.46
C PHE A 120 -3.74 -7.96 13.78
N VAL A 121 -2.60 -7.95 14.48
CA VAL A 121 -2.45 -8.54 15.81
C VAL A 121 -2.77 -7.46 16.83
N ASP A 122 -3.92 -7.58 17.50
CA ASP A 122 -4.39 -6.60 18.49
C ASP A 122 -4.96 -7.23 19.78
N PHE A 123 -4.98 -8.56 19.85
CA PHE A 123 -5.43 -9.29 21.02
C PHE A 123 -4.31 -9.36 22.07
N PRO A 124 -4.60 -9.02 23.35
CA PRO A 124 -3.57 -8.90 24.39
C PRO A 124 -2.96 -10.24 24.83
N ASN A 125 -3.53 -11.37 24.41
CA ASN A 125 -2.94 -12.69 24.64
C ASN A 125 -1.89 -13.09 23.59
N TRP A 126 -1.59 -12.21 22.62
CA TRP A 126 -0.45 -12.32 21.71
C TRP A 126 0.77 -11.57 22.23
N PRO A 127 2.00 -11.98 21.85
CA PRO A 127 3.22 -11.34 22.31
C PRO A 127 3.22 -9.84 22.05
N GLU A 128 3.78 -9.07 22.99
CA GLU A 128 3.80 -7.60 22.93
C GLU A 128 4.52 -7.10 21.67
N GLU A 129 5.60 -7.77 21.27
CA GLU A 129 6.38 -7.45 20.07
C GLU A 129 5.62 -7.68 18.75
N MET A 130 4.48 -8.37 18.80
CA MET A 130 3.62 -8.58 17.63
C MET A 130 2.49 -7.55 17.52
N GLN A 131 2.15 -6.85 18.60
CA GLN A 131 1.02 -5.92 18.65
C GLN A 131 1.19 -4.78 17.63
N GLY A 132 0.12 -4.49 16.88
CA GLY A 132 0.14 -3.49 15.81
C GLY A 132 0.81 -3.94 14.51
N GLY A 133 1.48 -5.10 14.50
CA GLY A 133 1.85 -5.79 13.27
C GLY A 133 0.67 -6.58 12.69
N PHE A 134 0.89 -7.27 11.57
CA PHE A 134 -0.15 -8.08 10.94
C PHE A 134 0.38 -9.42 10.46
N VAL A 135 -0.51 -10.39 10.40
CA VAL A 135 -0.28 -11.69 9.80
C VAL A 135 -0.90 -11.70 8.41
N LYS A 136 -0.21 -12.31 7.44
CA LYS A 136 -0.81 -12.63 6.14
C LYS A 136 -0.47 -14.04 5.71
N VAL A 137 -1.39 -14.65 4.96
CA VAL A 137 -1.16 -15.95 4.33
C VAL A 137 -0.64 -15.78 2.91
N ARG A 138 0.31 -16.64 2.54
CA ARG A 138 0.92 -16.67 1.21
C ARG A 138 0.96 -18.09 0.68
N TYR A 139 0.09 -18.40 -0.27
CA TYR A 139 0.03 -19.72 -0.90
C TYR A 139 1.04 -19.89 -2.05
N LYS A 140 1.54 -18.78 -2.63
CA LYS A 140 2.54 -18.80 -3.69
C LYS A 140 3.62 -17.73 -3.45
N PRO A 141 4.92 -18.06 -3.63
CA PRO A 141 5.51 -19.37 -3.93
C PRO A 141 5.90 -20.19 -2.68
N THR A 142 5.55 -19.75 -1.47
CA THR A 142 6.25 -20.18 -0.25
C THR A 142 5.44 -20.96 0.78
N ASN A 143 4.11 -21.04 0.66
CA ASN A 143 3.20 -21.77 1.59
C ASN A 143 3.41 -21.36 3.07
N ARG A 144 3.28 -20.06 3.34
CA ARG A 144 3.59 -19.46 4.65
C ARG A 144 2.40 -18.77 5.29
N VAL A 145 2.42 -18.77 6.61
CA VAL A 145 1.71 -17.80 7.46
C VAL A 145 2.78 -16.87 8.01
N GLU A 146 2.80 -15.63 7.53
CA GLU A 146 3.91 -14.69 7.72
C GLU A 146 3.48 -13.58 8.69
N PHE A 147 4.33 -13.24 9.66
CA PHE A 147 4.17 -12.06 10.49
C PHE A 147 5.01 -10.91 9.91
N HIS A 148 4.39 -9.73 9.86
CA HIS A 148 4.95 -8.50 9.31
C HIS A 148 4.74 -7.34 10.27
N ARG A 149 5.71 -6.42 10.34
CA ARG A 149 5.50 -5.10 10.95
C ARG A 149 4.77 -4.19 9.97
N TRP A 150 3.95 -3.33 10.53
CA TRP A 150 3.27 -2.26 9.82
C TRP A 150 3.96 -0.94 10.14
N ASN A 151 4.78 -0.47 9.20
CA ASN A 151 5.68 0.65 9.43
C ASN A 151 5.10 1.89 8.76
N GLU A 152 4.75 2.89 9.57
CA GLU A 152 4.41 4.20 9.07
C GLU A 152 5.64 4.87 8.44
N SER A 153 5.40 5.52 7.30
CA SER A 153 6.36 6.40 6.62
C SER A 153 5.76 7.80 6.54
N GLU A 154 6.56 8.79 6.16
CA GLU A 154 6.11 10.18 6.02
C GLU A 154 4.88 10.34 5.10
N PHE A 155 4.70 9.45 4.12
CA PHE A 155 3.70 9.58 3.05
C PHE A 155 2.78 8.36 2.88
N GLY A 156 2.67 7.51 3.90
CA GLY A 156 1.87 6.28 3.84
C GLY A 156 2.43 5.19 4.75
N TYR A 157 2.19 3.94 4.41
CA TYR A 157 2.69 2.79 5.16
C TYR A 157 3.41 1.78 4.27
N ASP A 158 4.40 1.13 4.86
CA ASP A 158 5.13 0.00 4.30
C ASP A 158 5.01 -1.22 5.22
N GLU A 159 5.26 -2.39 4.67
CA GLU A 159 5.39 -3.62 5.45
C GLU A 159 6.84 -4.07 5.59
N GLU A 160 7.14 -4.78 6.66
CA GLU A 160 8.42 -5.46 6.87
C GLU A 160 8.19 -6.90 7.30
N TYR A 161 8.65 -7.86 6.50
CA TYR A 161 8.63 -9.26 6.88
C TYR A 161 9.52 -9.51 8.11
N VAL A 162 8.96 -10.12 9.16
CA VAL A 162 9.69 -10.45 10.37
C VAL A 162 9.98 -11.95 10.44
N SER A 163 8.92 -12.77 10.41
CA SER A 163 9.05 -14.20 10.67
C SER A 163 7.90 -15.01 10.05
N ASN A 164 8.07 -16.33 10.07
CA ASN A 164 6.97 -17.26 9.78
C ASN A 164 6.37 -17.73 11.10
N ILE A 165 5.04 -17.66 11.20
CA ILE A 165 4.27 -18.38 12.23
C ILE A 165 4.16 -19.85 11.82
N ILE A 166 3.86 -20.11 10.54
CA ILE A 166 3.86 -21.45 9.96
C ILE A 166 4.64 -21.42 8.65
N PHE A 167 5.49 -22.42 8.46
CA PHE A 167 6.09 -22.75 7.17
C PHE A 167 5.88 -24.24 6.90
N SER A 168 5.33 -24.57 5.72
CA SER A 168 5.15 -25.96 5.29
C SER A 168 6.02 -26.28 4.08
N ARG A 169 6.76 -27.39 4.16
CA ARG A 169 7.43 -28.01 3.00
C ARG A 169 6.45 -28.79 2.12
N ASN A 170 5.30 -29.16 2.65
CA ASN A 170 4.26 -29.84 1.88
C ASN A 170 3.57 -28.81 0.98
N LEU A 171 3.76 -28.96 -0.33
CA LEU A 171 3.17 -28.07 -1.33
C LEU A 171 1.65 -28.11 -1.36
N SER A 172 1.02 -29.16 -0.84
CA SER A 172 -0.44 -29.24 -0.72
C SER A 172 -0.99 -28.30 0.35
N PHE A 173 -0.18 -27.79 1.29
CA PHE A 173 -0.60 -26.72 2.19
C PHE A 173 -0.77 -25.41 1.41
N ILE A 174 -1.98 -24.86 1.44
CA ILE A 174 -2.40 -23.66 0.72
C ILE A 174 -3.22 -22.81 1.69
N PRO A 175 -2.58 -21.96 2.50
CA PRO A 175 -3.31 -21.08 3.38
C PRO A 175 -3.97 -19.98 2.54
N VAL A 176 -5.30 -19.87 2.63
CA VAL A 176 -6.13 -18.98 1.79
C VAL A 176 -6.87 -17.91 2.58
N ASP A 177 -7.08 -18.08 3.88
CA ASP A 177 -7.62 -17.01 4.72
C ASP A 177 -7.14 -17.14 6.17
N LEU A 178 -7.26 -16.04 6.92
CA LEU A 178 -7.03 -16.05 8.37
C LEU A 178 -7.94 -15.05 9.09
N ARG A 179 -8.37 -15.37 10.31
CA ARG A 179 -9.16 -14.49 11.20
C ARG A 179 -8.80 -14.71 12.66
N TYR A 180 -8.89 -13.67 13.48
CA TYR A 180 -8.92 -13.85 14.94
C TYR A 180 -10.31 -14.27 15.40
N GLY A 181 -10.37 -15.31 16.23
CA GLY A 181 -11.60 -15.81 16.83
C GLY A 181 -11.95 -15.13 18.16
N PRO A 182 -13.12 -15.47 18.73
CA PRO A 182 -13.65 -14.90 19.97
C PRO A 182 -12.76 -14.99 21.22
N ASP A 183 -11.80 -15.91 21.22
CA ASP A 183 -10.92 -16.18 22.35
C ASP A 183 -9.51 -15.62 22.15
N GLY A 184 -9.31 -14.86 21.07
CA GLY A 184 -8.02 -14.34 20.63
C GLY A 184 -7.12 -15.35 19.95
N ALA A 185 -7.56 -16.59 19.69
CA ALA A 185 -6.80 -17.49 18.83
C ALA A 185 -6.90 -17.04 17.36
N MET A 186 -5.82 -17.23 16.60
CA MET A 186 -5.81 -17.02 15.16
C MET A 186 -6.23 -18.32 14.46
N TYR A 187 -7.19 -18.23 13.55
CA TYR A 187 -7.67 -19.34 12.74
C TYR A 187 -7.17 -19.17 11.31
N VAL A 188 -6.48 -20.17 10.77
CA VAL A 188 -5.99 -20.18 9.38
C VAL A 188 -6.75 -21.24 8.58
N CYS A 189 -7.37 -20.82 7.48
CA CYS A 189 -8.03 -21.70 6.53
C CYS A 189 -6.99 -22.21 5.51
N ASP A 190 -6.81 -23.53 5.48
CA ASP A 190 -5.98 -24.22 4.51
C ASP A 190 -6.87 -24.98 3.52
N TRP A 191 -6.81 -24.58 2.25
CA TRP A 191 -7.57 -25.24 1.19
C TRP A 191 -7.13 -26.71 0.98
N TYR A 192 -5.91 -27.06 1.37
CA TYR A 192 -5.26 -28.35 1.16
C TYR A 192 -5.51 -28.98 -0.21
N ASN A 193 -4.58 -28.82 -1.16
CA ASN A 193 -4.74 -29.42 -2.47
C ASN A 193 -3.41 -29.78 -3.15
N PRO A 194 -3.22 -31.02 -3.64
CA PRO A 194 -2.08 -31.38 -4.47
C PRO A 194 -1.99 -30.57 -5.77
N VAL A 195 -3.14 -30.08 -6.28
CA VAL A 195 -3.23 -29.37 -7.56
C VAL A 195 -3.73 -27.94 -7.36
N LYS A 196 -2.81 -26.96 -7.41
CA LYS A 196 -3.14 -25.53 -7.24
C LYS A 196 -3.63 -24.84 -8.52
N GLY A 197 -2.93 -25.06 -9.63
CA GLY A 197 -3.16 -24.34 -10.89
C GLY A 197 -4.41 -24.81 -11.63
N HIS A 198 -5.09 -23.91 -12.31
CA HIS A 198 -6.27 -24.18 -13.14
C HIS A 198 -5.95 -24.18 -14.64
N ALA A 199 -4.84 -23.56 -15.06
CA ALA A 199 -4.39 -23.54 -16.46
C ALA A 199 -3.59 -24.79 -16.85
N GLN A 200 -2.80 -25.34 -15.93
CA GLN A 200 -1.91 -26.49 -16.20
C GLN A 200 -2.62 -27.84 -16.09
N TYR A 201 -3.75 -27.89 -15.37
CA TYR A 201 -4.44 -29.12 -15.03
C TYR A 201 -5.94 -28.91 -15.12
N SER A 202 -6.64 -29.89 -15.71
CA SER A 202 -8.11 -29.90 -15.80
C SER A 202 -8.76 -29.61 -14.44
N LEU A 203 -9.87 -28.85 -14.44
CA LEU A 203 -10.71 -28.66 -13.25
C LEU A 203 -11.31 -29.99 -12.74
N ARG A 204 -11.31 -31.04 -13.57
CA ARG A 204 -11.74 -32.40 -13.25
C ARG A 204 -10.58 -33.37 -12.93
N ASP A 205 -9.35 -32.86 -12.76
CA ASP A 205 -8.20 -33.69 -12.40
C ASP A 205 -8.48 -34.45 -11.09
N LYS A 206 -8.35 -35.78 -11.12
CA LYS A 206 -8.69 -36.67 -10.00
C LYS A 206 -7.83 -36.44 -8.75
N ARG A 207 -6.66 -35.80 -8.89
CA ARG A 207 -5.78 -35.44 -7.76
C ARG A 207 -6.25 -34.22 -7.00
N ARG A 208 -7.25 -33.48 -7.51
CA ARG A 208 -7.84 -32.34 -6.79
C ARG A 208 -8.59 -32.86 -5.58
N ASP A 209 -8.06 -32.55 -4.40
CA ASP A 209 -8.71 -32.87 -3.14
C ASP A 209 -9.90 -31.94 -2.90
N ARG A 210 -11.00 -32.50 -2.40
CA ARG A 210 -12.26 -31.79 -2.11
C ARG A 210 -12.76 -32.02 -0.69
N VAL A 211 -12.05 -32.79 0.12
CA VAL A 211 -12.52 -33.25 1.44
C VAL A 211 -11.53 -32.98 2.57
N SER A 212 -10.24 -32.78 2.26
CA SER A 212 -9.21 -32.67 3.30
C SER A 212 -8.82 -31.23 3.66
N GLY A 213 -9.67 -30.24 3.38
CA GLY A 213 -9.45 -28.86 3.85
C GLY A 213 -9.33 -28.79 5.37
N ARG A 214 -8.54 -27.85 5.89
CA ARG A 214 -8.20 -27.77 7.32
C ARG A 214 -8.39 -26.37 7.88
N ILE A 215 -8.73 -26.29 9.17
CA ILE A 215 -8.70 -25.05 9.95
C ILE A 215 -7.70 -25.23 11.08
N PHE A 216 -6.63 -24.43 11.07
CA PHE A 216 -5.66 -24.39 12.16
C PHE A 216 -6.07 -23.33 13.16
N ARG A 217 -6.30 -23.71 14.42
CA ARG A 217 -6.42 -22.78 15.54
C ARG A 217 -5.04 -22.61 16.20
N ILE A 218 -4.54 -21.38 16.24
CA ILE A 218 -3.18 -21.04 16.65
C ILE A 218 -3.26 -20.06 17.83
N MET A 219 -2.53 -20.37 18.89
CA MET A 219 -2.44 -19.56 20.11
C MET A 219 -0.99 -19.59 20.61
N PRO A 220 -0.44 -18.50 21.15
CA PRO A 220 0.86 -18.53 21.82
C PRO A 220 0.87 -19.54 22.98
N LYS A 221 1.98 -20.23 23.16
CA LYS A 221 2.12 -21.26 24.18
C LYS A 221 1.94 -20.65 25.57
N GLY A 222 1.03 -21.20 26.38
CA GLY A 222 0.75 -20.71 27.73
C GLY A 222 -0.16 -19.48 27.81
N ALA A 223 -0.58 -18.91 26.67
CA ALA A 223 -1.51 -17.79 26.67
C ALA A 223 -2.90 -18.21 27.17
N LYS A 224 -3.49 -17.38 28.02
CA LYS A 224 -4.87 -17.56 28.47
C LYS A 224 -5.84 -17.09 27.39
N PRO A 225 -6.89 -17.87 27.05
CA PRO A 225 -7.96 -17.42 26.17
C PRO A 225 -8.60 -16.12 26.67
N GLN A 226 -8.90 -15.21 25.76
CA GLN A 226 -9.70 -14.02 26.08
C GLN A 226 -11.16 -14.42 26.32
N LYS A 227 -11.83 -13.72 27.23
CA LYS A 227 -13.28 -13.82 27.38
C LYS A 227 -13.91 -12.82 26.42
N MET A 228 -14.61 -13.33 25.41
CA MET A 228 -15.38 -12.50 24.48
C MET A 228 -16.43 -11.68 25.26
N PRO A 229 -16.56 -10.36 25.00
CA PRO A 229 -17.67 -9.59 25.52
C PRO A 229 -18.99 -10.04 24.88
N ARG A 230 -20.12 -9.89 25.59
CA ARG A 230 -21.43 -10.14 24.98
C ARG A 230 -21.67 -9.07 23.91
N ILE A 231 -22.00 -9.50 22.70
CA ILE A 231 -22.31 -8.60 21.57
C ILE A 231 -23.76 -8.79 21.17
N ASP A 232 -24.12 -10.02 20.75
CA ASP A 232 -25.49 -10.35 20.39
C ASP A 232 -26.47 -10.04 21.54
N GLY A 233 -27.45 -9.19 21.23
CA GLY A 233 -28.46 -8.75 22.18
C GLY A 233 -27.93 -7.97 23.39
N ALA A 234 -26.69 -7.48 23.37
CA ALA A 234 -26.17 -6.64 24.45
C ALA A 234 -26.86 -5.26 24.45
N PRO A 235 -27.05 -4.60 25.61
CA PRO A 235 -27.53 -3.22 25.66
C PRO A 235 -26.60 -2.26 24.89
N ILE A 236 -27.15 -1.19 24.30
CA ILE A 236 -26.40 -0.23 23.49
C ILE A 236 -25.18 0.32 24.26
N GLY A 237 -25.34 0.68 25.53
CA GLY A 237 -24.23 1.16 26.37
C GLY A 237 -23.07 0.16 26.49
N GLN A 238 -23.36 -1.14 26.59
CA GLN A 238 -22.31 -2.17 26.63
C GLN A 238 -21.60 -2.32 25.28
N LEU A 239 -22.34 -2.21 24.17
CA LEU A 239 -21.76 -2.21 22.82
C LEU A 239 -20.84 -1.02 22.59
N LEU A 240 -21.23 0.16 23.08
CA LEU A 240 -20.41 1.37 23.00
C LEU A 240 -19.13 1.24 23.85
N ASP A 241 -19.19 0.62 25.03
CA ASP A 241 -17.98 0.35 25.81
C ASP A 241 -17.04 -0.67 25.15
N ILE A 242 -17.55 -1.60 24.32
CA ILE A 242 -16.70 -2.46 23.50
C ILE A 242 -15.88 -1.64 22.50
N LEU A 243 -16.37 -0.49 22.03
CA LEU A 243 -15.62 0.37 21.10
C LEU A 243 -14.32 0.92 21.70
N LYS A 244 -14.16 0.92 23.03
CA LYS A 244 -12.91 1.34 23.70
C LYS A 244 -11.80 0.29 23.64
N ARG A 245 -12.14 -0.95 23.28
CA ARG A 245 -11.22 -2.08 23.27
C ARG A 245 -10.20 -2.00 22.14
N ARG A 246 -9.02 -2.60 22.34
CA ARG A 246 -7.97 -2.68 21.30
C ARG A 246 -8.35 -3.66 20.20
N GLU A 247 -9.01 -4.76 20.57
CA GLU A 247 -9.33 -5.85 19.65
C GLU A 247 -10.32 -5.39 18.57
N TYR A 248 -9.84 -5.20 17.35
CA TYR A 248 -10.63 -4.70 16.23
C TYR A 248 -11.82 -5.61 15.95
N ARG A 249 -11.69 -6.93 16.09
CA ARG A 249 -12.80 -7.87 15.83
C ARG A 249 -13.98 -7.67 16.77
N TYR A 250 -13.75 -7.33 18.04
CA TYR A 250 -14.85 -7.01 18.95
C TYR A 250 -15.53 -5.71 18.57
N ARG A 251 -14.75 -4.65 18.25
CA ARG A 251 -15.29 -3.37 17.78
C ARG A 251 -16.08 -3.54 16.48
N TYR A 252 -15.55 -4.33 15.54
CA TYR A 252 -16.16 -4.65 14.26
C TYR A 252 -17.53 -5.31 14.44
N TRP A 253 -17.64 -6.31 15.31
CA TRP A 253 -18.92 -6.97 15.58
C TRP A 253 -19.88 -6.07 16.37
N ALA A 254 -19.39 -5.31 17.35
CA ALA A 254 -20.22 -4.36 18.09
C ALA A 254 -20.81 -3.27 17.17
N LYS A 255 -20.03 -2.73 16.24
CA LYS A 255 -20.52 -1.78 15.22
C LYS A 255 -21.53 -2.40 14.26
N ARG A 256 -21.46 -3.71 13.98
CA ARG A 256 -22.51 -4.38 13.20
C ARG A 256 -23.80 -4.50 14.00
N GLU A 257 -23.70 -4.89 15.26
CA GLU A 257 -24.86 -4.98 16.15
C GLU A 257 -25.54 -3.60 16.36
N LEU A 258 -24.74 -2.54 16.55
CA LEU A 258 -25.24 -1.16 16.71
C LEU A 258 -25.98 -0.67 15.46
N ARG A 259 -25.59 -1.12 14.26
CA ARG A 259 -26.22 -0.73 12.99
C ARG A 259 -27.64 -1.25 12.82
N GLU A 260 -27.95 -2.38 13.46
CA GLU A 260 -29.28 -3.02 13.44
C GLU A 260 -30.22 -2.45 14.51
N ARG A 261 -29.73 -1.55 15.38
CA ARG A 261 -30.57 -0.91 16.41
C ARG A 261 -31.40 0.23 15.81
N ASP A 262 -32.40 0.69 16.57
CA ASP A 262 -33.11 1.91 16.24
C ASP A 262 -32.12 3.10 16.16
N HIS A 263 -32.08 3.79 15.02
CA HIS A 263 -31.05 4.80 14.75
C HIS A 263 -31.18 6.03 15.66
N PRO A 264 -32.38 6.59 15.91
CA PRO A 264 -32.57 7.64 16.91
C PRO A 264 -32.11 7.24 18.32
N GLU A 265 -32.49 6.05 18.80
CA GLU A 265 -32.05 5.54 20.11
C GLU A 265 -30.52 5.37 20.18
N ALA A 266 -29.94 4.73 19.16
CA ALA A 266 -28.50 4.52 19.06
C ALA A 266 -27.75 5.86 19.02
N LYS A 267 -28.22 6.84 18.24
CA LYS A 267 -27.61 8.17 18.17
C LYS A 267 -27.60 8.85 19.53
N ALA A 268 -28.75 8.88 20.24
CA ALA A 268 -28.83 9.50 21.56
C ALA A 268 -27.86 8.84 22.57
N ALA A 269 -27.71 7.52 22.49
CA ALA A 269 -26.75 6.79 23.32
C ALA A 269 -25.29 7.11 22.95
N ILE A 270 -24.95 7.22 21.65
CA ILE A 270 -23.60 7.61 21.20
C ILE A 270 -23.30 9.04 21.62
N ASP A 271 -24.25 9.98 21.47
CA ASP A 271 -24.09 11.38 21.92
C ASP A 271 -23.74 11.42 23.42
N SER A 272 -24.50 10.69 24.25
CA SER A 272 -24.21 10.60 25.68
C SER A 272 -22.88 9.91 25.99
N TRP A 273 -22.47 8.92 25.20
CA TRP A 273 -21.24 8.18 25.42
C TRP A 273 -20.01 9.04 25.07
N VAL A 274 -20.05 9.77 23.94
CA VAL A 274 -18.99 10.72 23.54
C VAL A 274 -18.78 11.78 24.62
N ALA A 275 -19.86 12.36 25.16
CA ALA A 275 -19.79 13.38 26.21
C ALA A 275 -19.18 12.87 27.54
N LYS A 276 -19.09 11.55 27.72
CA LYS A 276 -18.54 10.89 28.92
C LYS A 276 -17.18 10.25 28.69
N LEU A 277 -16.59 10.39 27.49
CA LEU A 277 -15.25 9.88 27.24
C LEU A 277 -14.23 10.61 28.12
N ASP A 278 -13.32 9.85 28.73
CA ASP A 278 -12.26 10.40 29.56
C ASP A 278 -11.24 11.13 28.67
N PRO A 279 -11.07 12.46 28.80
CA PRO A 279 -10.10 13.21 28.00
C PRO A 279 -8.65 12.90 28.36
N THR A 280 -8.40 12.23 29.50
CA THR A 280 -7.06 11.83 29.93
C THR A 280 -6.66 10.43 29.47
N ASP A 281 -7.60 9.65 28.90
CA ASP A 281 -7.30 8.35 28.32
C ASP A 281 -6.34 8.53 27.13
N PRO A 282 -5.21 7.80 27.07
CA PRO A 282 -4.27 7.89 25.94
C PRO A 282 -4.91 7.51 24.58
N ARG A 283 -6.06 6.84 24.57
CA ARG A 283 -6.86 6.48 23.39
C ARG A 283 -8.09 7.37 23.21
N HIS A 284 -8.21 8.50 23.91
CA HIS A 284 -9.36 9.40 23.79
C HIS A 284 -9.73 9.74 22.34
N ARG A 285 -8.74 10.18 21.54
CA ARG A 285 -8.93 10.50 20.12
C ARG A 285 -9.36 9.29 19.28
N HIS A 286 -8.89 8.11 19.64
CA HIS A 286 -9.28 6.85 19.00
C HIS A 286 -10.76 6.52 19.28
N HIS A 287 -11.19 6.64 20.55
CA HIS A 287 -12.60 6.40 20.93
C HIS A 287 -13.54 7.39 20.24
N GLN A 288 -13.14 8.65 20.10
CA GLN A 288 -13.89 9.66 19.34
C GLN A 288 -14.03 9.28 17.85
N ILE A 289 -12.98 8.75 17.22
CA ILE A 289 -13.04 8.26 15.83
C ILE A 289 -13.94 7.03 15.71
N GLU A 290 -13.93 6.11 16.67
CA GLU A 290 -14.90 5.01 16.73
C GLU A 290 -16.35 5.52 16.81
N ALA A 291 -16.58 6.62 17.53
CA ALA A 291 -17.88 7.29 17.55
C ALA A 291 -18.27 7.80 16.16
N VAL A 292 -17.36 8.52 15.50
CA VAL A 292 -17.55 9.07 14.14
C VAL A 292 -17.93 7.98 13.13
N TRP A 293 -17.20 6.87 13.13
CA TRP A 293 -17.52 5.71 12.30
C TRP A 293 -18.88 5.09 12.65
N THR A 294 -19.21 5.02 13.95
CA THR A 294 -20.49 4.48 14.40
C THR A 294 -21.66 5.37 13.99
N TYR A 295 -21.55 6.70 14.12
CA TYR A 295 -22.55 7.65 13.62
C TYR A 295 -22.83 7.41 12.14
N ARG A 296 -21.78 7.30 11.32
CA ARG A 296 -21.95 7.03 9.89
C ARG A 296 -22.68 5.71 9.64
N GLY A 297 -22.32 4.65 10.36
CA GLY A 297 -22.93 3.33 10.21
C GLY A 297 -24.45 3.34 10.44
N ILE A 298 -24.96 4.25 11.27
CA ILE A 298 -26.40 4.42 11.55
C ILE A 298 -27.03 5.61 10.79
N ASP A 299 -26.38 6.11 9.73
CA ASP A 299 -26.78 7.31 8.98
C ASP A 299 -26.98 8.58 9.82
N ALA A 300 -26.31 8.68 10.96
CA ALA A 300 -26.25 9.88 11.78
C ALA A 300 -24.94 10.63 11.53
N THR A 301 -24.90 11.90 11.94
CA THR A 301 -23.70 12.72 11.90
C THR A 301 -23.47 13.45 13.22
N ASN A 302 -22.21 13.80 13.47
CA ASN A 302 -21.80 14.71 14.52
C ASN A 302 -20.68 15.60 13.97
N THR A 303 -21.07 16.69 13.31
CA THR A 303 -20.17 17.61 12.60
C THR A 303 -19.24 18.34 13.57
N GLN A 304 -19.72 18.66 14.77
CA GLN A 304 -18.91 19.31 15.82
C GLN A 304 -17.76 18.41 16.27
N LEU A 305 -18.02 17.12 16.54
CA LEU A 305 -16.98 16.16 16.87
C LEU A 305 -16.02 15.95 15.70
N LEU A 306 -16.52 15.94 14.45
CA LEU A 306 -15.64 15.80 13.30
C LEU A 306 -14.68 16.99 13.18
N ILE A 307 -15.15 18.24 13.37
CA ILE A 307 -14.29 19.43 13.38
C ILE A 307 -13.21 19.31 14.45
N GLU A 308 -13.58 18.92 15.68
CA GLU A 308 -12.62 18.72 16.77
C GLU A 308 -11.51 17.73 16.37
N LEU A 309 -11.87 16.63 15.71
CA LEU A 309 -10.92 15.61 15.27
C LEU A 309 -10.10 16.01 14.05
N LEU A 310 -10.62 16.87 13.18
CA LEU A 310 -9.84 17.44 12.07
C LEU A 310 -8.75 18.41 12.56
N GLU A 311 -8.86 18.91 13.80
CA GLU A 311 -7.96 19.91 14.37
C GLU A 311 -7.12 19.39 15.54
N CYS A 312 -7.30 18.14 15.96
CA CYS A 312 -6.60 17.59 17.11
C CYS A 312 -5.10 17.37 16.85
N ASP A 313 -4.33 17.18 17.90
CA ASP A 313 -2.89 16.93 17.89
C ASP A 313 -2.49 15.58 17.26
N ASN A 314 -3.36 14.56 17.35
CA ASN A 314 -3.10 13.23 16.80
C ASN A 314 -3.34 13.18 15.27
N HIS A 315 -2.28 13.00 14.48
CA HIS A 315 -2.39 12.99 13.02
C HIS A 315 -3.16 11.78 12.46
N HIS A 316 -3.20 10.65 13.15
CA HIS A 316 -3.99 9.50 12.71
C HIS A 316 -5.48 9.77 12.85
N ALA A 317 -5.89 10.41 13.96
CA ALA A 317 -7.25 10.87 14.15
C ALA A 317 -7.64 11.91 13.09
N ARG A 318 -6.77 12.89 12.81
CA ARG A 318 -6.99 13.85 11.71
C ARG A 318 -7.14 13.16 10.36
N ALA A 319 -6.32 12.16 10.05
CA ALA A 319 -6.40 11.42 8.78
C ALA A 319 -7.72 10.63 8.68
N ALA A 320 -8.10 9.88 9.72
CA ALA A 320 -9.37 9.15 9.77
C ALA A 320 -10.59 10.09 9.72
N ALA A 321 -10.53 11.25 10.38
CA ALA A 321 -11.55 12.29 10.28
C ALA A 321 -11.61 12.90 8.87
N THR A 322 -10.47 13.11 8.20
CA THR A 322 -10.41 13.62 6.82
C THR A 322 -11.01 12.61 5.84
N HIS A 323 -10.78 11.32 6.05
CA HIS A 323 -11.48 10.26 5.31
C HIS A 323 -12.99 10.41 5.47
N GLN A 324 -13.49 10.58 6.70
CA GLN A 324 -14.92 10.71 6.94
C GLN A 324 -15.48 12.02 6.36
N PHE A 325 -14.71 13.11 6.43
CA PHE A 325 -15.08 14.43 5.95
C PHE A 325 -15.51 14.42 4.47
N ARG A 326 -14.90 13.59 3.62
CA ARG A 326 -15.29 13.48 2.19
C ARG A 326 -16.75 13.09 1.96
N TYR A 327 -17.41 12.52 2.98
CA TYR A 327 -18.80 12.08 2.93
C TYR A 327 -19.77 12.98 3.68
N TRP A 328 -19.26 13.85 4.56
CA TRP A 328 -20.06 14.83 5.29
C TRP A 328 -19.74 16.27 4.85
N HIS A 329 -18.90 16.46 3.83
CA HIS A 329 -18.43 17.77 3.36
C HIS A 329 -19.59 18.74 3.08
N ASP A 330 -20.69 18.24 2.51
CA ASP A 330 -21.90 19.00 2.19
C ASP A 330 -22.68 19.50 3.42
N GLN A 331 -22.31 19.05 4.62
CA GLN A 331 -22.89 19.49 5.91
C GLN A 331 -22.08 20.61 6.57
N PHE A 332 -21.01 21.10 5.93
CA PHE A 332 -20.16 22.17 6.44
C PHE A 332 -20.26 23.42 5.56
N ASP A 333 -20.70 24.53 6.14
CA ASP A 333 -20.73 25.82 5.46
C ASP A 333 -19.33 26.28 5.01
N ASN A 334 -18.30 25.95 5.78
CA ASN A 334 -16.89 26.27 5.50
C ASN A 334 -16.10 25.08 4.93
N GLY A 335 -16.78 24.09 4.31
CA GLY A 335 -16.17 22.88 3.76
C GLY A 335 -14.93 23.13 2.87
N PRO A 336 -14.96 24.06 1.91
CA PRO A 336 -13.78 24.40 1.10
C PRO A 336 -12.56 24.86 1.91
N ALA A 337 -12.77 25.69 2.93
CA ALA A 337 -11.70 26.18 3.79
C ALA A 337 -11.12 25.05 4.66
N LEU A 338 -11.98 24.16 5.17
CA LEU A 338 -11.54 22.97 5.90
C LEU A 338 -10.70 22.05 5.01
N LEU A 339 -11.17 21.73 3.80
CA LEU A 339 -10.41 20.88 2.87
C LEU A 339 -9.04 21.49 2.53
N ARG A 340 -9.00 22.80 2.30
CA ARG A 340 -7.76 23.54 2.03
C ARG A 340 -6.78 23.48 3.20
N LYS A 341 -7.27 23.57 4.44
CA LYS A 341 -6.45 23.41 5.65
C LYS A 341 -5.85 22.00 5.72
N LEU A 342 -6.66 20.96 5.46
CA LEU A 342 -6.23 19.56 5.49
C LEU A 342 -5.22 19.22 4.38
N ALA A 343 -5.37 19.83 3.19
CA ALA A 343 -4.41 19.72 2.10
C ALA A 343 -3.03 20.30 2.45
N ASN A 344 -2.97 21.20 3.43
CA ASN A 344 -1.75 21.82 3.95
C ASN A 344 -1.33 21.30 5.33
N ASP A 345 -1.95 20.21 5.82
CA ASP A 345 -1.59 19.63 7.11
C ASP A 345 -0.11 19.18 7.12
N PRO A 346 0.63 19.34 8.23
CA PRO A 346 1.99 18.80 8.35
C PRO A 346 2.14 17.29 8.08
N SER A 347 1.12 16.49 8.37
CA SER A 347 1.13 15.04 8.13
C SER A 347 0.83 14.68 6.68
N GLY A 348 1.71 13.87 6.06
CA GLY A 348 1.47 13.34 4.72
C GLY A 348 0.26 12.42 4.62
N LEU A 349 -0.16 11.77 5.72
CA LEU A 349 -1.37 10.94 5.75
C LEU A 349 -2.64 11.80 5.64
N VAL A 350 -2.68 12.93 6.33
CA VAL A 350 -3.82 13.87 6.27
C VAL A 350 -3.91 14.49 4.89
N ARG A 351 -2.77 14.95 4.32
CA ARG A 351 -2.74 15.46 2.94
C ARG A 351 -3.19 14.41 1.91
N MET A 352 -2.88 13.13 2.14
CA MET A 352 -3.32 12.04 1.28
C MET A 352 -4.84 11.87 1.32
N GLU A 353 -5.44 11.85 2.51
CA GLU A 353 -6.90 11.80 2.65
C GLU A 353 -7.58 13.05 2.09
N ALA A 354 -6.96 14.23 2.22
CA ALA A 354 -7.47 15.46 1.60
C ALA A 354 -7.46 15.38 0.07
N ALA A 355 -6.38 14.86 -0.53
CA ALA A 355 -6.31 14.61 -1.97
C ALA A 355 -7.39 13.63 -2.43
N ILE A 356 -7.58 12.53 -1.69
CA ILE A 356 -8.64 11.55 -1.97
C ILE A 356 -10.02 12.20 -1.83
N ALA A 357 -10.26 12.96 -0.76
CA ALA A 357 -11.52 13.65 -0.50
C ALA A 357 -11.90 14.62 -1.64
N ALA A 358 -10.91 15.34 -2.18
CA ALA A 358 -11.14 16.21 -3.34
C ALA A 358 -11.76 15.47 -4.53
N SER A 359 -11.36 14.21 -4.78
CA SER A 359 -11.94 13.40 -5.86
C SER A 359 -13.43 13.06 -5.67
N TYR A 360 -13.93 13.06 -4.43
CA TYR A 360 -15.36 12.84 -4.13
C TYR A 360 -16.15 14.15 -4.18
N ILE A 361 -15.53 15.26 -3.76
CA ILE A 361 -16.17 16.58 -3.68
C ILE A 361 -16.32 17.20 -5.08
N GLY A 362 -15.29 17.14 -5.92
CA GLY A 362 -15.41 17.44 -7.35
C GLY A 362 -15.71 18.90 -7.72
N THR A 363 -15.38 19.87 -6.87
CA THR A 363 -15.60 21.30 -7.12
C THR A 363 -14.29 22.02 -7.49
N PRO A 364 -14.34 23.23 -8.09
CA PRO A 364 -13.13 24.03 -8.31
C PRO A 364 -12.31 24.27 -7.03
N ALA A 365 -12.98 24.57 -5.90
CA ALA A 365 -12.29 24.72 -4.62
C ALA A 365 -11.64 23.42 -4.11
N ALA A 366 -12.20 22.25 -4.46
CA ALA A 366 -11.58 20.97 -4.17
C ALA A 366 -10.35 20.71 -5.04
N LEU A 367 -10.39 21.11 -6.32
CA LEU A 367 -9.21 21.10 -7.18
C LEU A 367 -8.12 22.04 -6.64
N ASP A 368 -8.48 23.24 -6.17
CA ASP A 368 -7.51 24.12 -5.53
C ASP A 368 -6.83 23.40 -4.38
N ALA A 369 -7.60 22.91 -3.39
CA ALA A 369 -7.05 22.16 -2.25
C ALA A 369 -6.16 20.99 -2.70
N LEU A 370 -6.55 20.24 -3.73
CA LEU A 370 -5.73 19.18 -4.30
C LEU A 370 -4.40 19.72 -4.87
N LEU A 371 -4.38 20.86 -5.55
CA LEU A 371 -3.14 21.49 -6.03
C LEU A 371 -2.21 21.92 -4.90
N ASP A 372 -2.74 22.29 -3.73
CA ASP A 372 -1.89 22.59 -2.57
C ASP A 372 -1.11 21.39 -2.08
N THR A 373 -1.69 20.19 -2.15
CA THR A 373 -0.96 18.97 -1.75
C THR A 373 0.29 18.73 -2.61
N ILE A 374 0.32 19.23 -3.86
CA ILE A 374 1.46 19.12 -4.79
C ILE A 374 2.63 20.01 -4.35
N LYS A 375 2.33 21.14 -3.67
CA LYS A 375 3.33 22.10 -3.20
C LYS A 375 4.14 21.57 -2.01
N HIS A 376 3.64 20.52 -1.35
CA HIS A 376 4.33 19.80 -0.29
C HIS A 376 5.12 18.62 -0.84
N PRO A 377 6.15 18.14 -0.12
CA PRO A 377 6.79 16.86 -0.42
C PRO A 377 5.75 15.76 -0.63
N ASN A 378 5.84 15.08 -1.78
CA ASN A 378 4.95 14.01 -2.17
C ASN A 378 5.72 12.92 -2.93
N ILE A 379 5.87 11.77 -2.29
CA ILE A 379 6.48 10.57 -2.88
C ILE A 379 5.61 9.35 -2.57
N GLY A 380 5.87 8.25 -3.27
CA GLY A 380 5.19 6.98 -3.00
C GLY A 380 3.67 7.10 -3.03
N HIS A 381 3.03 6.66 -1.95
CA HIS A 381 1.57 6.54 -1.83
C HIS A 381 0.85 7.88 -1.92
N LEU A 382 1.33 8.94 -1.25
CA LEU A 382 0.75 10.29 -1.38
C LEU A 382 0.80 10.78 -2.83
N SER A 383 1.96 10.66 -3.48
CA SER A 383 2.11 11.07 -4.89
C SER A 383 1.16 10.30 -5.81
N TYR A 384 0.91 9.02 -5.52
CA TYR A 384 -0.08 8.22 -6.24
C TYR A 384 -1.51 8.71 -5.99
N ALA A 385 -1.90 8.92 -4.74
CA ALA A 385 -3.24 9.42 -4.37
C ALA A 385 -3.56 10.78 -5.02
N ILE A 386 -2.59 11.71 -5.03
CA ILE A 386 -2.71 13.01 -5.73
C ILE A 386 -2.93 12.79 -7.21
N ARG A 387 -2.10 11.95 -7.85
CA ARG A 387 -2.20 11.67 -9.29
C ARG A 387 -3.53 11.03 -9.67
N THR A 388 -4.05 10.12 -8.86
CA THR A 388 -5.33 9.45 -9.13
C THR A 388 -6.51 10.39 -8.87
N ALA A 389 -6.44 11.23 -7.84
CA ALA A 389 -7.44 12.25 -7.57
C ALA A 389 -7.53 13.28 -8.72
N LEU A 390 -6.39 13.78 -9.22
CA LEU A 390 -6.34 14.69 -10.38
C LEU A 390 -6.96 14.08 -11.64
N GLY A 391 -6.82 12.77 -11.80
CA GLY A 391 -7.39 12.02 -12.92
C GLY A 391 -8.79 11.48 -12.68
N SER A 392 -9.41 11.73 -11.52
CA SER A 392 -10.75 11.23 -11.22
C SER A 392 -11.80 11.91 -12.10
N ARG A 393 -12.92 11.21 -12.35
CA ARG A 393 -14.01 11.72 -13.21
C ARG A 393 -14.59 13.06 -12.76
N MET A 394 -14.46 13.40 -11.48
CA MET A 394 -14.99 14.63 -10.90
C MET A 394 -14.01 15.80 -10.98
N ILE A 395 -12.70 15.52 -11.04
CA ILE A 395 -11.66 16.56 -11.00
C ILE A 395 -11.00 16.77 -12.36
N GLU A 396 -10.77 15.71 -13.14
CA GLU A 396 -10.11 15.82 -14.44
C GLU A 396 -10.76 16.86 -15.38
N PRO A 397 -12.10 16.93 -15.50
CA PRO A 397 -12.76 17.92 -16.37
C PRO A 397 -12.54 19.38 -15.96
N LEU A 398 -12.14 19.65 -14.71
CA LEU A 398 -11.97 21.01 -14.21
C LEU A 398 -10.67 21.67 -14.70
N TRP A 399 -9.67 20.88 -15.11
CA TRP A 399 -8.36 21.41 -15.50
C TRP A 399 -7.86 20.88 -16.86
N LYS A 400 -8.22 19.65 -17.25
CA LYS A 400 -7.67 19.03 -18.45
C LYS A 400 -8.26 19.67 -19.71
N GLY A 401 -7.38 20.21 -20.54
CA GLY A 401 -7.77 20.91 -21.77
C GLY A 401 -8.07 22.39 -21.58
N ASN A 402 -7.95 22.92 -20.35
CA ASN A 402 -8.03 24.35 -20.07
C ASN A 402 -6.62 24.97 -20.10
N ALA A 403 -6.26 25.64 -21.20
CA ALA A 403 -4.92 26.18 -21.39
C ALA A 403 -4.58 27.30 -20.39
N ASP A 404 -5.55 28.17 -20.08
CA ASP A 404 -5.37 29.28 -19.14
C ASP A 404 -5.11 28.76 -17.72
N PHE A 405 -5.91 27.78 -17.27
CA PHE A 405 -5.71 27.12 -15.98
C PHE A 405 -4.33 26.46 -15.88
N ILE A 406 -3.89 25.76 -16.93
CA ILE A 406 -2.56 25.11 -16.93
C ILE A 406 -1.44 26.16 -16.88
N ALA A 407 -1.61 27.31 -17.52
CA ALA A 407 -0.64 28.41 -17.48
C ALA A 407 -0.57 29.06 -16.08
N GLU A 408 -1.71 29.18 -15.39
CA GLU A 408 -1.80 29.71 -14.03
C GLU A 408 -1.26 28.73 -12.96
N HIS A 409 -1.26 27.43 -13.26
CA HIS A 409 -0.82 26.37 -12.35
C HIS A 409 0.36 25.55 -12.89
N PRO A 410 1.55 26.15 -13.09
CA PRO A 410 2.73 25.45 -13.60
C PRO A 410 3.18 24.28 -12.72
N GLU A 411 2.87 24.31 -11.41
CA GLU A 411 3.14 23.22 -10.48
C GLU A 411 2.47 21.90 -10.89
N LEU A 412 1.29 21.97 -11.51
CA LEU A 412 0.57 20.79 -12.01
C LEU A 412 1.36 20.13 -13.15
N ALA A 413 1.85 20.92 -14.11
CA ALA A 413 2.65 20.42 -15.23
C ALA A 413 3.97 19.80 -14.75
N VAL A 414 4.64 20.44 -13.77
CA VAL A 414 5.85 19.92 -13.13
C VAL A 414 5.58 18.58 -12.45
N PHE A 415 4.52 18.50 -11.64
CA PHE A 415 4.12 17.27 -10.98
C PHE A 415 3.81 16.15 -11.96
N MET A 416 2.99 16.42 -12.99
CA MET A 416 2.60 15.44 -14.00
C MET A 416 3.83 14.92 -14.76
N THR A 417 4.75 15.81 -15.11
CA THR A 417 6.01 15.44 -15.76
C THR A 417 6.85 14.55 -14.85
N ALA A 418 7.06 14.94 -13.60
CA ALA A 418 7.84 14.17 -12.63
C ALA A 418 7.19 12.80 -12.31
N PHE A 419 5.87 12.73 -12.21
CA PHE A 419 5.14 11.48 -12.03
C PHE A 419 5.31 10.56 -13.26
N ASN A 420 5.09 11.07 -14.46
CA ASN A 420 5.23 10.31 -15.70
C ASN A 420 6.68 9.86 -15.93
N LEU A 421 7.66 10.66 -15.50
CA LEU A 421 9.06 10.29 -15.54
C LEU A 421 9.33 9.08 -14.65
N ARG A 422 8.85 9.11 -13.39
CA ARG A 422 8.95 8.00 -12.43
C ARG A 422 8.28 6.72 -12.96
N GLN A 423 7.17 6.85 -13.69
CA GLN A 423 6.50 5.73 -14.35
C GLN A 423 7.40 5.05 -15.39
N LYS A 424 8.11 5.83 -16.21
CA LYS A 424 9.06 5.34 -17.23
C LYS A 424 10.35 4.79 -16.60
N MET A 425 10.79 5.41 -15.51
CA MET A 425 12.01 5.10 -14.78
C MET A 425 11.94 3.89 -13.86
N SER A 426 10.86 3.10 -13.84
CA SER A 426 10.91 1.88 -13.05
C SER A 426 11.62 0.75 -13.77
N PRO A 427 12.43 -0.05 -13.05
CA PRO A 427 13.07 -1.21 -13.66
C PRO A 427 11.97 -2.07 -14.29
N ASN A 428 12.12 -2.43 -15.56
CA ASN A 428 11.23 -3.38 -16.20
C ASN A 428 11.22 -4.66 -15.35
N LYS A 429 10.16 -4.84 -14.56
CA LYS A 429 9.96 -5.95 -13.60
C LYS A 429 9.71 -7.25 -14.36
N ARG A 430 10.73 -7.81 -15.01
CA ARG A 430 10.82 -9.27 -15.12
C ARG A 430 11.65 -9.74 -13.94
N TYR A 431 11.03 -9.80 -12.76
CA TYR A 431 11.62 -10.54 -11.65
C TYR A 431 11.69 -12.01 -12.06
N SER A 432 12.89 -12.54 -12.23
CA SER A 432 13.04 -13.98 -12.35
C SER A 432 12.66 -14.65 -11.03
N ALA A 433 12.31 -15.93 -11.04
CA ALA A 433 12.09 -16.68 -9.80
C ALA A 433 13.31 -16.62 -8.86
N LYS A 434 14.52 -16.51 -9.45
CA LYS A 434 15.78 -16.34 -8.74
C LYS A 434 15.87 -14.98 -8.03
N ASP A 435 15.40 -13.91 -8.65
CA ASP A 435 15.36 -12.58 -8.02
C ASP A 435 14.39 -12.53 -6.84
N ALA A 436 13.20 -13.12 -6.99
CA ALA A 436 12.22 -13.19 -5.91
C ALA A 436 12.72 -14.06 -4.74
N GLN A 437 13.45 -15.14 -5.04
CA GLN A 437 14.08 -15.98 -4.02
C GLN A 437 15.16 -15.20 -3.26
N PHE A 438 16.03 -14.47 -3.97
CA PHE A 438 17.06 -13.64 -3.35
C PHE A 438 16.44 -12.55 -2.45
N ASP A 439 15.41 -11.88 -2.94
CA ASP A 439 14.73 -10.80 -2.21
C ASP A 439 13.97 -11.30 -0.97
N SER A 440 13.79 -12.61 -0.82
CA SER A 440 13.16 -13.24 0.35
C SER A 440 14.14 -13.62 1.47
N GLN A 441 15.45 -13.41 1.25
CA GLN A 441 16.47 -13.72 2.25
C GLN A 441 16.33 -12.84 3.49
N LYS A 442 16.54 -13.43 4.66
CA LYS A 442 16.56 -12.69 5.94
C LYS A 442 17.67 -11.64 5.92
N ASN A 443 17.41 -10.50 6.53
CA ASN A 443 18.32 -9.36 6.65
C ASN A 443 18.78 -8.78 5.30
N LEU A 444 17.96 -8.88 4.25
CA LEU A 444 18.21 -8.19 2.97
C LEU A 444 18.35 -6.68 3.20
N LYS A 445 19.49 -6.11 2.82
CA LYS A 445 19.65 -4.67 2.73
C LYS A 445 19.18 -4.20 1.36
N VAL A 446 18.12 -3.39 1.32
CA VAL A 446 17.72 -2.68 0.10
C VAL A 446 18.29 -1.27 0.15
N VAL A 447 19.06 -0.91 -0.88
CA VAL A 447 19.66 0.42 -1.05
C VAL A 447 19.09 1.01 -2.33
N LYS A 448 18.43 2.17 -2.23
CA LYS A 448 17.91 2.89 -3.41
C LYS A 448 18.90 3.99 -3.75
N ILE A 449 19.50 3.91 -4.93
CA ILE A 449 20.48 4.87 -5.42
C ILE A 449 19.93 5.51 -6.70
N SER A 450 20.07 6.81 -6.84
CA SER A 450 19.71 7.59 -8.01
C SER A 450 20.92 8.36 -8.54
N ALA A 451 21.03 8.51 -9.85
CA ALA A 451 21.91 9.52 -10.42
C ALA A 451 21.31 10.91 -10.14
N VAL A 452 22.13 11.86 -9.73
CA VAL A 452 21.71 13.25 -9.52
C VAL A 452 21.74 13.96 -10.88
N LYS A 453 20.56 14.31 -11.37
CA LYS A 453 20.35 14.91 -12.70
C LYS A 453 21.33 16.07 -12.94
N GLU A 454 22.05 16.00 -14.07
CA GLU A 454 22.98 17.04 -14.55
C GLU A 454 24.17 17.30 -13.61
N ARG A 455 24.43 16.42 -12.63
CA ARG A 455 25.55 16.60 -11.68
C ARG A 455 26.61 15.50 -11.73
N MET A 456 26.36 14.40 -12.46
CA MET A 456 27.26 13.24 -12.51
C MET A 456 27.64 12.73 -11.09
N LEU A 457 26.66 12.66 -10.20
CA LEU A 457 26.82 12.15 -8.84
C LEU A 457 25.78 11.07 -8.56
N TYR A 458 26.05 10.25 -7.54
CA TYR A 458 25.01 9.48 -6.88
C TYR A 458 24.41 10.29 -5.73
N ASP A 459 23.11 10.13 -5.49
CA ASP A 459 22.42 10.74 -4.34
C ASP A 459 22.88 10.16 -3.00
N ILE A 460 23.16 8.85 -2.98
CA ILE A 460 23.81 8.14 -1.89
C ILE A 460 25.29 8.03 -2.22
N THR A 461 26.15 8.57 -1.35
CA THR A 461 27.61 8.48 -1.48
C THR A 461 28.23 7.44 -0.54
N GLN A 462 27.48 6.98 0.46
CA GLN A 462 27.91 5.94 1.39
C GLN A 462 26.71 5.11 1.88
N PHE A 463 26.90 3.79 1.97
CA PHE A 463 25.97 2.92 2.70
C PHE A 463 26.71 1.77 3.39
N GLU A 464 26.10 1.23 4.45
CA GLU A 464 26.71 0.17 5.28
C GLU A 464 25.97 -1.16 5.13
N VAL A 465 26.74 -2.25 5.14
CA VAL A 465 26.26 -3.64 5.11
C VAL A 465 27.09 -4.51 6.05
N LEU A 466 26.50 -5.60 6.54
CA LEU A 466 27.23 -6.61 7.31
C LEU A 466 27.96 -7.58 6.38
N VAL A 467 29.06 -8.16 6.87
CA VAL A 467 29.74 -9.28 6.22
C VAL A 467 28.76 -10.38 5.80
N GLY A 468 28.73 -10.71 4.50
CA GLY A 468 27.85 -11.76 3.97
C GLY A 468 26.36 -11.41 3.92
N GLN A 469 25.98 -10.16 4.18
CA GLN A 469 24.58 -9.72 4.10
C GLN A 469 24.10 -9.76 2.64
N PRO A 470 22.88 -10.27 2.35
CA PRO A 470 22.27 -10.10 1.04
C PRO A 470 21.95 -8.62 0.80
N VAL A 471 22.35 -8.09 -0.37
CA VAL A 471 22.18 -6.69 -0.75
C VAL A 471 21.44 -6.60 -2.08
N ARG A 472 20.48 -5.68 -2.15
CA ARG A 472 19.82 -5.26 -3.38
C ARG A 472 19.99 -3.76 -3.55
N ILE A 473 20.64 -3.35 -4.65
CA ILE A 473 20.72 -1.95 -5.07
C ILE A 473 19.66 -1.72 -6.16
N ASP A 474 18.71 -0.83 -5.88
CA ASP A 474 17.77 -0.31 -6.88
C ASP A 474 18.35 0.99 -7.44
N PHE A 475 18.88 0.93 -8.67
CA PHE A 475 19.52 2.05 -9.32
C PHE A 475 18.59 2.71 -10.34
N THR A 476 18.39 4.02 -10.21
CA THR A 476 17.56 4.83 -11.10
C THR A 476 18.40 5.91 -11.79
N ASN A 477 18.14 6.14 -13.08
CA ASN A 477 18.84 7.15 -13.86
C ASN A 477 17.87 8.21 -14.40
N PRO A 478 17.65 9.33 -13.68
CA PRO A 478 16.88 10.46 -14.20
C PRO A 478 17.68 11.36 -15.15
N ASP A 479 18.99 11.13 -15.29
CA ASP A 479 19.89 11.97 -16.07
C ASP A 479 19.75 11.71 -17.59
N ALA A 480 20.20 12.69 -18.39
CA ALA A 480 20.25 12.60 -19.85
C ALA A 480 21.41 11.73 -20.36
N THR A 481 22.37 11.41 -19.50
CA THR A 481 23.48 10.51 -19.81
C THR A 481 23.20 9.11 -19.27
N ALA A 482 23.76 8.07 -19.90
CA ALA A 482 23.65 6.71 -19.41
C ALA A 482 24.58 6.48 -18.22
N HIS A 483 24.13 5.68 -17.25
CA HIS A 483 24.89 5.40 -16.04
C HIS A 483 24.78 3.93 -15.63
N ASN A 484 25.73 3.46 -14.83
CA ASN A 484 25.73 2.15 -14.18
C ASN A 484 26.37 2.26 -12.80
N ILE A 485 26.23 1.22 -11.99
CA ILE A 485 26.97 1.07 -10.72
C ILE A 485 27.88 -0.15 -10.86
N VAL A 486 29.18 0.04 -10.66
CA VAL A 486 30.20 -1.02 -10.63
C VAL A 486 30.88 -1.01 -9.28
N ILE A 487 30.65 -2.06 -8.48
CA ILE A 487 31.29 -2.28 -7.19
C ILE A 487 32.63 -2.97 -7.42
N VAL A 488 33.70 -2.38 -6.90
CA VAL A 488 35.07 -2.84 -7.09
C VAL A 488 35.75 -3.21 -5.77
N MET A 489 36.86 -3.95 -5.86
CA MET A 489 37.73 -4.21 -4.71
C MET A 489 38.30 -2.91 -4.12
N PRO A 490 38.62 -2.88 -2.82
CA PRO A 490 39.29 -1.73 -2.21
C PRO A 490 40.56 -1.35 -3.00
N GLY A 491 40.71 -0.05 -3.29
CA GLY A 491 41.85 0.49 -4.06
C GLY A 491 41.82 0.24 -5.58
N ALA A 492 40.75 -0.33 -6.14
CA ALA A 492 40.70 -0.70 -7.56
C ALA A 492 39.97 0.31 -8.48
N SER A 493 39.45 1.42 -7.93
CA SER A 493 38.58 2.34 -8.68
C SER A 493 39.27 2.98 -9.89
N GLU A 494 40.51 3.43 -9.74
CA GLU A 494 41.27 4.06 -10.82
C GLU A 494 41.60 3.06 -11.94
N GLU A 495 42.11 1.88 -11.60
CA GLU A 495 42.40 0.83 -12.58
C GLU A 495 41.17 0.42 -13.38
N VAL A 496 40.04 0.16 -12.70
CA VAL A 496 38.79 -0.22 -13.36
C VAL A 496 38.23 0.94 -14.17
N GLY A 497 38.32 2.17 -13.66
CA GLY A 497 37.87 3.37 -14.36
C GLY A 497 38.65 3.65 -15.65
N LEU A 498 39.98 3.56 -15.59
CA LEU A 498 40.85 3.70 -16.77
C LEU A 498 40.58 2.58 -17.79
N ALA A 499 40.43 1.34 -17.34
CA ALA A 499 40.07 0.24 -18.22
C ALA A 499 38.71 0.46 -18.90
N ALA A 500 37.73 1.05 -18.21
CA ALA A 500 36.45 1.39 -18.80
C ALA A 500 36.54 2.52 -19.83
N ASN A 501 37.40 3.52 -19.61
CA ASN A 501 37.69 4.56 -20.59
C ASN A 501 38.32 3.96 -21.88
N GLU A 502 39.25 3.01 -21.73
CA GLU A 502 39.87 2.34 -22.87
C GLU A 502 38.87 1.50 -23.68
N MET A 503 37.85 0.91 -23.03
CA MET A 503 36.78 0.20 -23.74
C MET A 503 36.01 1.10 -24.72
N ALA A 504 36.00 2.42 -24.53
CA ALA A 504 35.35 3.34 -25.47
C ALA A 504 36.07 3.42 -26.83
N LYS A 505 37.34 3.02 -26.90
CA LYS A 505 38.14 3.01 -28.13
C LYS A 505 37.90 1.76 -28.98
N ASP A 506 37.37 0.68 -28.40
CA ASP A 506 36.98 -0.52 -29.14
C ASP A 506 35.56 -0.32 -29.72
N PRO A 507 35.39 -0.30 -31.06
CA PRO A 507 34.08 -0.13 -31.69
C PRO A 507 33.02 -1.15 -31.23
N LYS A 508 33.41 -2.38 -30.89
CA LYS A 508 32.48 -3.42 -30.43
C LYS A 508 32.00 -3.17 -29.00
N GLU A 509 32.89 -2.72 -28.12
CA GLU A 509 32.53 -2.41 -26.73
C GLU A 509 31.78 -1.08 -26.63
N ALA A 510 32.14 -0.09 -27.46
CA ALA A 510 31.36 1.14 -27.64
C ALA A 510 29.94 0.85 -28.15
N GLN A 511 29.78 -0.08 -29.11
CA GLN A 511 28.46 -0.50 -29.59
C GLN A 511 27.64 -1.24 -28.52
N ARG A 512 28.29 -2.03 -27.63
CA ARG A 512 27.62 -2.67 -26.49
C ARG A 512 27.20 -1.69 -25.40
N GLY A 513 27.96 -0.60 -25.24
CA GLY A 513 27.65 0.51 -24.34
C GLY A 513 27.60 0.14 -22.85
N GLN A 514 28.17 -1.00 -22.44
CA GLN A 514 28.12 -1.44 -21.03
C GLN A 514 29.29 -0.90 -20.21
N TYR A 515 30.47 -0.76 -20.85
CA TYR A 515 31.69 -0.23 -20.25
C TYR A 515 32.06 -0.86 -18.88
N VAL A 516 31.77 -2.16 -18.70
CA VAL A 516 32.19 -2.92 -17.51
C VAL A 516 33.41 -3.77 -17.89
N PRO A 517 34.62 -3.43 -17.42
CA PRO A 517 35.82 -4.18 -17.77
C PRO A 517 35.79 -5.61 -17.27
N LYS A 518 36.34 -6.54 -18.06
CA LYS A 518 36.57 -7.93 -17.63
C LYS A 518 37.77 -7.97 -16.66
N SER A 519 37.55 -7.63 -15.41
CA SER A 519 38.56 -7.66 -14.34
C SER A 519 38.09 -8.46 -13.14
N LYS A 520 39.00 -9.20 -12.51
CA LYS A 520 38.75 -9.87 -11.23
C LYS A 520 38.51 -8.88 -10.08
N LYS A 521 38.84 -7.60 -10.28
CA LYS A 521 38.61 -6.52 -9.31
C LYS A 521 37.21 -5.91 -9.40
N VAL A 522 36.43 -6.24 -10.43
CA VAL A 522 35.00 -5.92 -10.51
C VAL A 522 34.24 -7.01 -9.77
N LEU A 523 33.58 -6.66 -8.67
CA LEU A 523 32.84 -7.60 -7.85
C LEU A 523 31.42 -7.79 -8.38
N HIS A 524 30.71 -6.68 -8.57
CA HIS A 524 29.32 -6.66 -9.01
C HIS A 524 29.07 -5.42 -9.89
N ALA A 525 28.19 -5.55 -10.88
CA ALA A 525 27.85 -4.44 -11.75
C ALA A 525 26.39 -4.51 -12.17
N THR A 526 25.75 -3.34 -12.24
CA THR A 526 24.51 -3.22 -13.00
C THR A 526 24.82 -3.25 -14.50
N ARG A 527 23.78 -3.43 -15.32
CA ARG A 527 23.88 -2.99 -16.73
C ARG A 527 23.98 -1.47 -16.78
N MET A 528 24.53 -0.95 -17.88
CA MET A 528 24.35 0.45 -18.25
C MET A 528 22.88 0.70 -18.52
N ILE A 529 22.30 1.66 -17.81
CA ILE A 529 20.92 2.06 -17.99
C ILE A 529 20.86 3.39 -18.72
N ALA A 530 20.01 3.41 -19.76
CA ALA A 530 19.74 4.59 -20.56
C ALA A 530 19.09 5.70 -19.69
N PRO A 531 18.99 6.93 -20.23
CA PRO A 531 18.20 7.98 -19.62
C PRO A 531 16.80 7.48 -19.28
N LEU A 532 16.29 7.97 -18.15
CA LEU A 532 14.92 7.70 -17.69
C LEU A 532 14.61 6.21 -17.51
N SER A 533 15.62 5.43 -17.11
CA SER A 533 15.51 3.99 -16.89
C SER A 533 15.96 3.63 -15.47
N ALA A 534 15.73 2.38 -15.08
CA ALA A 534 16.26 1.84 -13.84
C ALA A 534 16.56 0.34 -13.93
N THR A 535 17.33 -0.15 -12.97
CA THR A 535 17.73 -1.55 -12.85
C THR A 535 17.91 -1.92 -11.38
N ALA A 536 17.93 -3.21 -11.09
CA ALA A 536 18.29 -3.73 -9.78
C ALA A 536 19.54 -4.61 -9.88
N LEU A 537 20.43 -4.50 -8.89
CA LEU A 537 21.61 -5.36 -8.70
C LEU A 537 21.45 -6.13 -7.38
N ARG A 538 21.62 -7.45 -7.42
CA ARG A 538 21.52 -8.33 -6.26
C ARG A 538 22.84 -9.06 -6.06
N PHE A 539 23.37 -9.02 -4.84
CA PHE A 539 24.62 -9.66 -4.51
C PHE A 539 24.75 -9.89 -3.00
N THR A 540 25.61 -10.83 -2.62
CA THR A 540 25.98 -11.03 -1.23
C THR A 540 27.20 -10.17 -0.91
N ALA A 541 27.13 -9.39 0.16
CA ALA A 541 28.23 -8.54 0.60
C ALA A 541 29.52 -9.35 0.79
N PRO A 542 30.69 -8.78 0.46
CA PRO A 542 31.98 -9.44 0.63
C PRO A 542 32.20 -10.01 2.03
N LYS A 543 33.00 -11.08 2.12
CA LYS A 543 33.33 -11.72 3.41
C LYS A 543 34.34 -10.95 4.25
N LYS A 544 35.09 -10.05 3.63
CA LYS A 544 36.16 -9.29 4.27
C LYS A 544 35.64 -7.88 4.58
N PRO A 545 35.67 -7.43 5.85
CA PRO A 545 35.36 -6.05 6.18
C PRO A 545 36.23 -5.05 5.42
N GLY A 546 35.68 -3.87 5.18
CA GLY A 546 36.40 -2.77 4.53
C GLY A 546 35.53 -1.97 3.59
N ASP A 547 36.18 -1.02 2.93
CA ASP A 547 35.54 -0.02 2.08
C ASP A 547 35.60 -0.48 0.62
N TYR A 548 34.43 -0.79 0.06
CA TYR A 548 34.27 -1.24 -1.32
C TYR A 548 33.69 -0.11 -2.16
N PRO A 549 34.50 0.57 -2.98
CA PRO A 549 34.02 1.65 -3.82
C PRO A 549 33.02 1.14 -4.86
N TYR A 550 32.02 1.96 -5.16
CA TYR A 550 31.21 1.80 -6.36
C TYR A 550 31.34 3.05 -7.24
N ILE A 551 31.50 2.83 -8.53
CA ILE A 551 31.79 3.87 -9.52
C ILE A 551 30.85 3.74 -10.72
N CYS A 552 30.59 4.86 -11.39
CA CYS A 552 30.05 4.83 -12.75
C CYS A 552 31.19 4.62 -13.73
N THR A 553 31.09 3.59 -14.58
CA THR A 553 32.11 3.28 -15.60
C THR A 553 31.71 3.73 -17.00
N PHE A 554 30.69 4.56 -17.13
CA PHE A 554 30.54 5.34 -18.37
C PHE A 554 31.82 6.18 -18.57
N PRO A 555 32.41 6.21 -19.77
CA PRO A 555 33.73 6.79 -19.98
C PRO A 555 33.86 8.21 -19.39
N GLY A 556 34.85 8.40 -18.51
CA GLY A 556 35.13 9.66 -17.81
C GLY A 556 34.37 9.88 -16.49
N HIS A 557 33.29 9.15 -16.21
CA HIS A 557 32.44 9.42 -15.04
C HIS A 557 33.05 8.98 -13.71
N TRP A 558 33.86 7.92 -13.70
CA TRP A 558 34.37 7.28 -12.47
C TRP A 558 35.19 8.21 -11.57
N ILE A 559 35.71 9.32 -12.12
CA ILE A 559 36.54 10.30 -11.39
C ILE A 559 35.71 10.97 -10.28
N ILE A 560 34.46 11.33 -10.60
CA ILE A 560 33.57 12.11 -9.74
C ILE A 560 32.31 11.32 -9.32
N MET A 561 31.79 10.44 -10.16
CA MET A 561 30.57 9.70 -9.91
C MET A 561 30.87 8.38 -9.18
N LYS A 562 31.08 8.51 -7.87
CA LYS A 562 31.49 7.41 -7.00
C LYS A 562 30.87 7.50 -5.61
N GLY A 563 30.81 6.36 -4.93
CA GLY A 563 30.51 6.27 -3.52
C GLY A 563 31.14 5.02 -2.91
N VAL A 564 30.84 4.74 -1.65
CA VAL A 564 31.45 3.63 -0.90
C VAL A 564 30.41 2.74 -0.22
N MET A 565 30.55 1.43 -0.40
CA MET A 565 29.87 0.42 0.40
C MET A 565 30.81 0.01 1.54
N VAL A 566 30.43 0.30 2.78
CA VAL A 566 31.21 -0.07 3.97
C VAL A 566 30.71 -1.43 4.46
N VAL A 567 31.59 -2.44 4.41
CA VAL A 567 31.29 -3.79 4.92
C VAL A 567 31.84 -3.91 6.34
N LYS A 568 30.95 -4.13 7.31
CA LYS A 568 31.26 -4.27 8.74
C LYS A 568 31.20 -5.72 9.20
#